data_AF-A0A2R6LNC5-F1
#
_entry.id   AF-A0A2R6LNC5-F1
#
_cell.length_a   1.000
_cell.length_b   1.000
_cell.length_c   1.000
_cell.angle_alpha   90.00
_cell.angle_beta   90.00
_cell.angle_gamma   90.00
#
_symmetry.space_group_name_H-M   'P 1'
#
loop_
_entity.id
_entity.type
_entity.pdbx_description
1 polymer ?
#
loop_
_entity_poly.entity_id
_entity_poly.type
_entity_poly.pdbx_seq_one_letter_code
_entity_poly.pdbx_strand_id
1 'polypeptide(L)'
;MSVDGGGDPGATSIGGSRVDSNWWYLIAAVPVVSIVATALVAGAILSFFAGIAVLPVDPSGGGLSGIGLGLGVVGILLVVGLLLVSLVVTLLLPVALYYDIEAVTAADVGWDPDRELYLVLGILNIFVAQGLIGLVVSVYYLYQRHVHVGTP
;
A
#
# COMPACT_ATOMS: atom_id res chain seq x y z
N MET A 1 14.14 -39.47 -52.69
CA MET A 1 14.55 -38.09 -52.31
C MET A 1 13.31 -37.43 -51.72
N SER A 2 13.06 -37.70 -50.44
CA SER A 2 13.35 -36.83 -49.29
C SER A 2 12.55 -35.52 -49.34
N VAL A 3 11.54 -35.49 -48.47
CA VAL A 3 10.83 -34.30 -48.00
C VAL A 3 11.84 -33.33 -47.41
N ASP A 4 11.72 -32.05 -47.74
CA ASP A 4 12.27 -30.99 -46.88
C ASP A 4 11.16 -29.96 -46.63
N GLY A 5 10.74 -29.92 -45.37
CA GLY A 5 9.81 -28.94 -44.85
C GLY A 5 10.59 -27.74 -44.36
N GLY A 6 10.33 -26.58 -44.94
CA GLY A 6 10.83 -25.29 -44.46
C GLY A 6 9.74 -24.54 -43.73
N GLY A 7 9.38 -24.99 -42.51
CA GLY A 7 8.78 -24.11 -41.52
C GLY A 7 9.89 -23.28 -40.88
N ASP A 8 9.76 -21.95 -40.93
CA ASP A 8 9.35 -21.21 -39.74
C ASP A 8 9.06 -19.74 -40.09
N PRO A 9 7.80 -19.27 -39.95
CA PRO A 9 7.52 -17.84 -39.95
C PRO A 9 8.15 -17.25 -38.70
N GLY A 10 9.28 -16.57 -38.91
CA GLY A 10 10.14 -16.03 -37.87
C GLY A 10 9.38 -15.35 -36.72
N ALA A 11 9.76 -15.80 -35.52
CA ALA A 11 9.70 -15.08 -34.26
C ALA A 11 8.34 -14.93 -33.57
N THR A 12 7.76 -16.03 -33.10
CA THR A 12 7.20 -16.01 -31.74
C THR A 12 8.37 -15.93 -30.77
N SER A 13 8.59 -14.75 -30.18
CA SER A 13 9.45 -14.64 -29.01
C SER A 13 8.85 -15.51 -27.91
N ILE A 14 9.35 -16.73 -27.71
CA ILE A 14 9.22 -17.44 -26.44
C ILE A 14 10.17 -16.75 -25.46
N GLY A 15 9.93 -15.47 -25.19
CA GLY A 15 10.48 -14.77 -24.05
C GLY A 15 9.56 -15.11 -22.89
N GLY A 16 10.11 -15.66 -21.80
CA GLY A 16 9.34 -15.97 -20.60
C GLY A 16 8.37 -14.84 -20.29
N SER A 17 7.09 -15.18 -20.16
CA SER A 17 6.00 -14.23 -19.98
C SER A 17 6.33 -13.28 -18.85
N ARG A 18 6.71 -12.05 -19.18
CA ARG A 18 6.89 -11.01 -18.19
C ARG A 18 5.54 -10.75 -17.54
N VAL A 19 5.47 -10.74 -16.22
CA VAL A 19 4.24 -10.37 -15.51
C VAL A 19 3.91 -8.91 -15.83
N ASP A 20 2.89 -8.71 -16.67
CA ASP A 20 2.38 -7.38 -17.02
C ASP A 20 1.23 -7.02 -16.09
N SER A 21 1.59 -6.51 -14.91
CA SER A 21 0.63 -5.95 -13.96
C SER A 21 1.23 -4.72 -13.31
N ASN A 22 0.40 -3.68 -13.19
CA ASN A 22 0.71 -2.45 -12.45
C ASN A 22 -0.01 -2.41 -11.09
N TRP A 23 -0.79 -3.44 -10.75
CA TRP A 23 -1.55 -3.48 -9.49
C TRP A 23 -0.65 -3.60 -8.27
N TRP A 24 0.56 -4.15 -8.42
CA TRP A 24 1.58 -4.17 -7.36
C TRP A 24 1.93 -2.77 -6.82
N TYR A 25 1.76 -1.68 -7.58
CA TYR A 25 1.96 -0.32 -7.07
C TYR A 25 0.99 0.03 -5.94
N LEU A 26 -0.27 -0.41 -6.04
CA LEU A 26 -1.26 -0.22 -4.98
C LEU A 26 -0.92 -1.07 -3.75
N ILE A 27 -0.41 -2.28 -3.95
CA ILE A 27 0.06 -3.16 -2.87
C ILE A 27 1.28 -2.51 -2.17
N ALA A 28 2.21 -1.94 -2.93
CA ALA A 28 3.36 -1.20 -2.41
C ALA A 28 2.99 0.12 -1.72
N ALA A 29 1.86 0.73 -2.07
CA ALA A 29 1.37 1.92 -1.38
C ALA A 29 0.93 1.63 0.06
N VAL A 30 0.43 0.42 0.36
CA VAL A 30 -0.03 0.04 1.71
C VAL A 30 1.03 0.26 2.79
N PRO A 31 2.25 -0.31 2.72
CA PRO A 31 3.25 -0.13 3.76
C PRO A 31 3.66 1.34 3.92
N VAL A 32 3.81 2.06 2.80
CA VAL A 32 4.21 3.48 2.82
C VAL A 32 3.15 4.32 3.51
N VAL A 33 1.89 4.19 3.10
CA VAL A 33 0.78 4.96 3.65
C VAL A 33 0.55 4.60 5.12
N SER A 34 0.64 3.33 5.50
CA SER A 34 0.53 2.89 6.89
C SER A 34 1.61 3.51 7.79
N ILE A 35 2.87 3.54 7.34
CA ILE A 35 3.98 4.14 8.10
C ILE A 35 3.78 5.66 8.22
N VAL A 36 3.47 6.34 7.12
CA VAL A 36 3.28 7.80 7.12
C VAL A 36 2.07 8.20 7.97
N ALA A 37 0.96 7.46 7.89
CA ALA A 37 -0.23 7.69 8.71
C ALA A 37 0.07 7.48 10.19
N THR A 38 0.78 6.40 10.53
CA THR A 38 1.17 6.12 11.91
C THR A 38 2.08 7.22 12.46
N ALA A 39 3.09 7.65 11.69
CA ALA A 39 4.02 8.70 12.09
C ALA A 39 3.31 10.05 12.30
N LEU A 40 2.38 10.41 11.40
CA LEU A 40 1.62 11.64 11.50
C LEU A 40 0.69 11.65 12.71
N VAL A 41 -0.04 10.54 12.95
CA VAL A 41 -0.91 10.39 14.12
C VAL A 41 -0.09 10.42 15.41
N ALA A 42 1.03 9.70 15.47
CA ALA A 42 1.93 9.73 16.62
C ALA A 42 2.48 11.14 16.87
N GLY A 43 2.91 11.85 15.81
CA GLY A 43 3.37 13.23 15.90
C GLY A 43 2.29 14.19 16.41
N ALA A 44 1.05 14.03 15.95
CA ALA A 44 -0.09 14.83 16.41
C ALA A 44 -0.40 14.57 17.89
N ILE A 45 -0.39 13.31 18.33
CA ILE A 45 -0.58 12.92 19.73
C ILE A 45 0.53 13.51 20.61
N LEU A 46 1.80 13.34 20.22
CA LEU A 46 2.94 13.90 20.96
C LEU A 46 2.87 15.41 21.05
N SER A 47 2.51 16.09 19.97
CA SER A 47 2.36 17.55 19.92
C SER A 47 1.22 18.04 20.82
N PHE A 48 0.11 17.30 20.86
CA PHE A 48 -1.01 17.60 21.76
C PHE A 48 -0.59 17.52 23.24
N PHE A 49 0.09 16.44 23.63
CA PHE A 49 0.56 16.28 25.01
C PHE A 49 1.67 17.27 25.39
N ALA A 50 2.62 17.54 24.48
CA ALA A 50 3.64 18.57 24.68
C ALA A 50 3.00 19.95 24.82
N GLY A 51 1.98 20.27 24.03
CA GLY A 51 1.22 21.50 24.14
C GLY A 51 0.62 21.67 25.53
N ILE A 52 -0.09 20.65 26.04
CA ILE A 52 -0.68 20.66 27.39
C ILE A 52 0.38 20.85 28.49
N ALA A 53 1.54 20.19 28.36
CA ALA A 53 2.60 20.24 29.37
C ALA A 53 3.31 21.61 29.46
N VAL A 54 3.24 22.43 28.41
CA VAL A 54 3.96 23.71 28.29
C VAL A 54 3.02 24.92 28.40
N LEU A 55 1.70 24.72 28.56
CA LEU A 55 0.77 25.84 28.77
C LEU A 55 1.12 26.61 30.05
N PRO A 56 1.57 27.89 29.99
CA PRO A 56 1.38 28.76 31.14
C PRO A 56 -0.14 28.91 31.30
N VAL A 57 -0.66 28.52 32.46
CA VAL A 57 -2.06 28.83 32.83
C VAL A 57 -2.11 30.33 33.04
N ASP A 58 -2.20 31.09 31.96
CA ASP A 58 -2.44 32.53 32.01
C ASP A 58 -3.94 32.73 32.31
N PRO A 59 -4.31 33.27 33.47
CA PRO A 59 -5.70 33.47 33.85
C PRO A 59 -6.44 34.47 32.94
N SER A 60 -5.75 35.16 32.03
CA SER A 60 -6.36 36.10 31.07
C SER A 60 -6.98 35.45 29.82
N GLY A 61 -6.86 34.12 29.64
CA GLY A 61 -7.55 33.38 28.57
C GLY A 61 -7.02 33.58 27.14
N GLY A 62 -5.89 34.28 26.97
CA GLY A 62 -5.31 34.64 25.66
C GLY A 62 -4.55 33.52 24.92
N GLY A 63 -4.88 32.25 25.14
CA GLY A 63 -4.01 31.10 24.89
C GLY A 63 -3.82 30.63 23.44
N LEU A 64 -4.37 31.28 22.41
CA LEU A 64 -4.23 30.82 21.02
C LEU A 64 -3.93 32.01 20.09
N SER A 65 -2.64 32.26 19.83
CA SER A 65 -2.23 33.24 18.80
C SER A 65 -2.68 32.79 17.41
N GLY A 66 -2.93 33.72 16.49
CA GLY A 66 -3.36 33.42 15.11
C GLY A 66 -2.40 32.50 14.33
N ILE A 67 -1.12 32.44 14.73
CA ILE A 67 -0.11 31.51 14.18
C ILE A 67 -0.40 30.07 14.64
N GLY A 68 -0.82 29.87 15.89
CA GLY A 68 -1.23 28.57 16.43
C GLY A 68 -2.50 28.02 15.76
N LEU A 69 -3.46 28.89 15.44
CA LEU A 69 -4.67 28.49 14.71
C LEU A 69 -4.37 28.13 13.24
N GLY A 70 -3.51 28.90 12.56
CA GLY A 70 -3.13 28.62 11.17
C GLY A 70 -2.38 27.30 11.00
N LEU A 71 -1.40 27.03 11.87
CA LEU A 71 -0.67 25.75 11.87
C LEU A 71 -1.57 24.57 12.29
N GLY A 72 -2.53 24.80 13.19
CA GLY A 72 -3.52 23.80 13.59
C GLY A 72 -4.42 23.38 12.43
N VAL A 73 -4.95 24.32 11.65
CA VAL A 73 -5.81 24.02 10.49
C VAL A 73 -5.04 23.25 9.42
N VAL A 74 -3.81 23.67 9.07
CA VAL A 74 -2.98 22.94 8.09
C VAL A 74 -2.67 21.53 8.58
N GLY A 75 -2.32 21.37 9.86
CA GLY A 75 -2.09 20.06 10.47
C GLY A 75 -3.33 19.14 10.39
N ILE A 76 -4.51 19.66 10.71
CA ILE A 76 -5.77 18.91 10.62
C ILE A 76 -6.05 18.50 9.17
N LEU A 77 -5.89 19.40 8.20
CA LEU A 77 -6.11 19.09 6.79
C LEU A 77 -5.16 18.01 6.26
N LEU A 78 -3.89 18.04 6.68
CA LEU A 78 -2.93 16.98 6.33
C LEU A 78 -3.32 15.63 6.93
N VAL A 79 -3.75 15.61 8.19
CA VAL A 79 -4.21 14.38 8.86
C VAL A 79 -5.45 13.83 8.16
N VAL A 80 -6.47 14.66 7.93
CA VAL A 80 -7.70 14.24 7.26
C VAL A 80 -7.42 13.76 5.84
N GLY A 81 -6.62 14.51 5.07
CA GLY A 81 -6.25 14.13 3.71
C GLY A 81 -5.53 12.79 3.66
N LEU A 82 -4.58 12.56 4.59
CA LEU A 82 -3.87 11.29 4.66
C LEU A 82 -4.78 10.13 5.07
N LEU A 83 -5.69 10.34 6.03
CA LEU A 83 -6.66 9.31 6.43
C LEU A 83 -7.58 8.90 5.27
N LEU A 84 -7.97 9.85 4.41
CA LEU A 84 -8.75 9.56 3.20
C LEU A 84 -7.94 8.71 2.21
N VAL A 85 -6.66 9.04 1.99
CA VAL A 85 -5.76 8.23 1.14
C VAL A 85 -5.59 6.83 1.72
N SER A 86 -5.35 6.71 3.02
CA SER A 86 -5.26 5.42 3.73
C SER A 86 -6.52 4.58 3.57
N LEU A 87 -7.70 5.21 3.62
CA LEU A 87 -8.98 4.54 3.40
C LEU A 87 -9.08 4.01 1.97
N VAL A 88 -8.77 4.84 0.97
CA VAL A 88 -8.82 4.42 -0.44
C VAL A 88 -7.87 3.25 -0.70
N VAL A 89 -6.62 3.34 -0.25
CA VAL A 89 -5.62 2.27 -0.40
C VAL A 89 -6.10 0.99 0.31
N THR A 90 -6.65 1.11 1.50
CA THR A 90 -7.19 -0.03 2.27
C THR A 90 -8.33 -0.73 1.54
N LEU A 91 -9.26 0.03 0.97
CA LEU A 91 -10.41 -0.51 0.24
C LEU A 91 -10.01 -1.13 -1.11
N LEU A 92 -8.97 -0.60 -1.74
CA LEU A 92 -8.47 -1.11 -3.03
C LEU A 92 -7.49 -2.27 -2.90
N LEU A 93 -6.91 -2.52 -1.71
CA LEU A 93 -5.99 -3.63 -1.49
C LEU A 93 -6.52 -5.01 -1.96
N PRO A 94 -7.74 -5.47 -1.60
CA PRO A 94 -8.24 -6.76 -2.08
C PRO A 94 -8.38 -6.81 -3.60
N VAL A 95 -8.76 -5.69 -4.23
CA VAL A 95 -8.87 -5.58 -5.70
C VAL A 95 -7.50 -5.65 -6.36
N ALA A 96 -6.51 -4.95 -5.79
CA ALA A 96 -5.13 -4.99 -6.29
C ALA A 96 -4.52 -6.39 -6.17
N LEU A 97 -4.72 -7.07 -5.04
CA LEU A 97 -4.28 -8.45 -4.85
C LEU A 97 -4.93 -9.40 -5.85
N TYR A 98 -6.24 -9.27 -6.10
CA TYR A 98 -6.95 -10.10 -7.08
C TYR A 98 -6.30 -10.05 -8.46
N TYR A 99 -6.15 -8.84 -9.01
CA TYR A 99 -5.67 -8.65 -10.37
C TYR A 99 -4.16 -8.92 -10.51
N ASP A 100 -3.35 -8.59 -9.49
CA ASP A 100 -1.92 -8.91 -9.54
C ASP A 100 -1.68 -10.42 -9.48
N ILE A 101 -2.39 -11.14 -8.60
CA ILE A 101 -2.33 -12.61 -8.50
C ILE A 101 -2.73 -13.24 -9.82
N GLU A 102 -3.81 -12.77 -10.46
CA GLU A 102 -4.23 -13.30 -11.76
C GLU A 102 -3.15 -13.15 -12.83
N ALA A 103 -2.48 -12.00 -12.89
CA ALA A 103 -1.38 -11.78 -13.82
C ALA A 103 -0.14 -12.64 -13.49
N VAL A 104 0.18 -12.82 -12.20
CA VAL A 104 1.28 -13.67 -11.74
C VAL A 104 1.03 -15.13 -12.09
N THR A 105 -0.15 -15.66 -11.79
CA THR A 105 -0.52 -17.05 -12.11
C THR A 105 -0.53 -17.28 -13.63
N ALA A 106 -1.02 -16.32 -14.41
CA ALA A 106 -1.04 -16.42 -15.88
C ALA A 106 0.37 -16.43 -16.50
N ALA A 107 1.36 -15.87 -15.82
CA ALA A 107 2.73 -15.78 -16.32
C ALA A 107 3.60 -17.01 -16.03
N ASP A 108 3.08 -18.00 -15.29
CA ASP A 108 3.73 -19.28 -14.97
C ASP A 108 5.17 -19.14 -14.45
N VAL A 109 5.38 -18.20 -13.52
CA VAL A 109 6.71 -17.85 -12.96
C VAL A 109 7.16 -18.77 -11.82
N GLY A 110 6.55 -19.95 -11.67
CA GLY A 110 6.88 -20.93 -10.62
C GLY A 110 6.40 -20.56 -9.20
N TRP A 111 5.64 -19.47 -9.06
CA TRP A 111 4.94 -19.09 -7.84
C TRP A 111 3.44 -19.06 -8.08
N ASP A 112 2.70 -19.82 -7.27
CA ASP A 112 1.24 -19.90 -7.33
C ASP A 112 0.62 -19.37 -6.02
N PRO A 113 0.42 -18.06 -5.88
CA PRO A 113 -0.18 -17.49 -4.67
C PRO A 113 -1.66 -17.87 -4.56
N ASP A 114 -2.05 -18.38 -3.38
CA ASP A 114 -3.46 -18.70 -3.07
C ASP A 114 -4.32 -17.42 -3.08
N ARG A 115 -5.08 -17.26 -4.17
CA ARG A 115 -5.95 -16.10 -4.39
C ARG A 115 -6.98 -15.93 -3.26
N GLU A 116 -7.59 -17.02 -2.79
CA GLU A 116 -8.65 -16.94 -1.78
C GLU A 116 -8.09 -16.46 -0.45
N LEU A 117 -6.92 -16.98 -0.06
CA LEU A 117 -6.23 -16.55 1.16
C LEU A 117 -5.90 -15.05 1.12
N TYR A 118 -5.28 -14.56 0.05
CA TYR A 118 -4.91 -13.14 -0.06
C TYR A 118 -6.13 -12.21 -0.11
N LEU A 119 -7.21 -12.63 -0.76
CA LEU A 119 -8.48 -11.88 -0.76
C LEU A 119 -9.08 -11.79 0.64
N VAL A 120 -9.15 -12.91 1.35
CA VAL A 120 -9.67 -12.93 2.73
C VAL A 120 -8.83 -12.03 3.62
N LEU A 121 -7.50 -12.10 3.52
CA LEU A 121 -6.60 -11.23 4.27
C LEU A 121 -6.76 -9.74 3.91
N GLY A 122 -6.95 -9.44 2.61
CA GLY A 122 -7.23 -8.09 2.12
C GLY A 122 -8.57 -7.54 2.64
N ILE A 123 -9.60 -8.38 2.73
CA ILE A 123 -10.91 -8.01 3.32
C ILE A 123 -10.80 -7.87 4.84
N LEU A 124 -10.13 -8.80 5.52
CA LEU A 124 -9.91 -8.73 6.97
C LEU A 124 -9.17 -7.46 7.37
N ASN A 125 -8.25 -6.97 6.55
CA ASN A 125 -7.57 -5.70 6.75
C ASN A 125 -8.53 -4.50 6.87
N ILE A 126 -9.71 -4.55 6.25
CA ILE A 126 -10.73 -3.49 6.37
C ILE A 126 -11.31 -3.44 7.79
N PHE A 127 -11.41 -4.59 8.46
CA PHE A 127 -12.09 -4.72 9.75
C PHE A 127 -11.15 -4.79 10.95
N VAL A 128 -9.91 -5.25 10.75
CA VAL A 128 -9.00 -5.62 11.83
C VAL A 128 -7.79 -4.68 11.90
N ALA A 129 -7.59 -4.12 13.10
CA ALA A 129 -6.34 -3.52 13.59
C ALA A 129 -5.60 -2.60 12.60
N GLN A 130 -6.14 -1.39 12.36
CA GLN A 130 -5.43 -0.21 11.82
C GLN A 130 -4.37 -0.51 10.73
N GLY A 131 -4.65 -1.41 9.79
CA GLY A 131 -3.72 -1.68 8.68
C GLY A 131 -2.54 -2.61 9.00
N LEU A 132 -2.41 -3.20 10.19
CA LEU A 132 -1.30 -4.13 10.50
C LEU A 132 -1.34 -5.40 9.65
N ILE A 133 -2.55 -5.96 9.45
CA ILE A 133 -2.72 -7.11 8.55
C ILE A 133 -2.32 -6.71 7.13
N GLY A 134 -2.84 -5.60 6.63
CA GLY A 134 -2.51 -5.08 5.31
C GLY A 134 -1.01 -4.83 5.15
N LEU A 135 -0.34 -4.29 6.17
CA LEU A 135 1.10 -4.08 6.19
C LEU A 135 1.86 -5.41 6.02
N VAL A 136 1.57 -6.40 6.87
CA VAL A 136 2.26 -7.70 6.84
C VAL A 136 1.99 -8.42 5.53
N VAL A 137 0.73 -8.46 5.09
CA VAL A 137 0.31 -9.11 3.85
C VAL A 137 0.97 -8.48 2.63
N SER A 138 0.97 -7.15 2.56
CA SER A 138 1.57 -6.42 1.43
C SER A 138 3.08 -6.63 1.39
N VAL A 139 3.77 -6.50 2.51
CA VAL A 139 5.22 -6.72 2.58
C VAL A 139 5.58 -8.15 2.20
N TYR A 140 4.86 -9.15 2.73
CA TYR A 140 5.10 -10.55 2.41
C TYR A 140 4.84 -10.86 0.94
N TYR A 141 3.73 -10.34 0.39
CA TYR A 141 3.38 -10.52 -1.03
C TYR A 141 4.45 -9.91 -1.95
N LEU A 142 4.84 -8.65 -1.72
CA LEU A 142 5.85 -7.95 -2.53
C LEU A 142 7.23 -8.63 -2.42
N TYR A 143 7.57 -9.18 -1.25
CA TYR A 143 8.78 -9.97 -1.10
C TYR A 143 8.74 -11.21 -1.99
N GLN A 144 7.64 -11.98 -1.98
CA GLN A 144 7.51 -13.16 -2.82
C GLN A 144 7.48 -12.81 -4.31
N ARG A 145 6.79 -11.73 -4.68
CA ARG A 145 6.76 -11.22 -6.04
C ARG A 145 8.16 -10.81 -6.51
N HIS A 146 8.94 -10.14 -5.66
CA HIS A 146 10.34 -9.82 -5.97
C HIS A 146 11.20 -11.07 -6.21
N VAL A 147 11.03 -12.12 -5.40
CA VAL A 147 11.79 -13.37 -5.53
C VAL A 147 11.48 -14.09 -6.86
N HIS A 148 10.22 -14.12 -7.29
CA HIS A 148 9.81 -14.93 -8.45
C HIS A 148 9.67 -14.14 -9.76
N VAL A 149 9.36 -12.85 -9.69
CA VAL A 149 9.14 -11.95 -10.84
C VAL A 149 10.33 -11.00 -11.06
N GLY A 150 11.15 -10.78 -10.04
CA GLY A 150 12.29 -9.84 -10.06
C GLY A 150 11.92 -8.40 -9.70
N THR A 151 10.63 -8.04 -9.70
CA THR A 151 10.13 -6.75 -9.22
C THR A 151 9.22 -6.95 -8.01
N PRO A 152 9.26 -6.06 -7.01
CA PRO A 152 8.32 -6.07 -5.89
C PRO A 152 6.88 -6.12 -6.35
#